data_AF-A0A6G7VKY9-F1
#
_entry.id   AF-A0A6G7VKY9-F1
#
_cell.length_a   1.000
_cell.length_b   1.000
_cell.length_c   1.000
_cell.angle_alpha   90.00
_cell.angle_beta   90.00
_cell.angle_gamma   90.00
#
_symmetry.space_group_name_H-M   'P 1'
#
loop_
_entity.id
_entity.type
_entity.pdbx_description
1 polymer ?
#
loop_
_entity_poly.entity_id
_entity_poly.type
_entity_poly.pdbx_seq_one_letter_code
_entity_poly.pdbx_strand_id
1 'polypeptide(L)'
;MRPHPDRRIEWCLALQTLAFGLFLTLPAVSMDAIAFMQLWMPGAWWGVTFAATGALHCLALLLNGRRWWTPYVRAAMTISNLLAYTLLLAGFWLLDPHTTAVATYGGLCVAACTCLYGAIKDSVHAGDTHAVRR
;
A
#
# COMPACT_ATOMS: atom_id res chain seq x y z
N MET A 1 -14.03 1.06 19.13
CA MET A 1 -13.31 1.96 18.20
C MET A 1 -14.34 2.45 17.20
N ARG A 2 -14.57 3.76 17.03
CA ARG A 2 -15.32 4.23 15.86
C ARG A 2 -14.30 4.52 14.77
N PRO A 3 -14.12 3.59 13.82
CA PRO A 3 -13.15 3.73 12.75
C PRO A 3 -13.72 4.69 11.69
N HIS A 4 -12.86 5.23 10.82
CA HIS A 4 -13.27 5.97 9.62
C HIS A 4 -14.51 5.29 8.98
N PRO A 5 -15.66 5.98 8.87
CA PRO A 5 -16.96 5.33 8.61
C PRO A 5 -17.03 4.72 7.20
N ASP A 6 -16.13 5.12 6.31
CA ASP A 6 -15.93 4.49 5.03
C ASP A 6 -14.44 4.18 4.82
N ARG A 7 -14.12 2.87 4.71
CA ARG A 7 -12.78 2.34 4.44
C ARG A 7 -12.67 1.75 3.03
N ARG A 8 -13.62 2.04 2.14
CA ARG A 8 -13.61 1.55 0.76
C ARG A 8 -12.28 1.83 0.07
N ILE A 9 -11.73 3.04 0.22
CA ILE A 9 -10.44 3.41 -0.39
C ILE A 9 -9.29 2.54 0.14
N GLU A 10 -9.30 2.24 1.45
CA GLU A 10 -8.25 1.42 2.07
C GLU A 10 -8.35 -0.05 1.64
N TRP A 11 -9.57 -0.58 1.52
CA TRP A 11 -9.81 -1.89 0.95
C TRP A 11 -9.41 -1.96 -0.53
N CYS A 12 -9.79 -0.96 -1.32
CA CYS A 12 -9.39 -0.87 -2.73
C CYS A 12 -7.87 -0.84 -2.86
N LEU A 13 -7.17 -0.04 -2.05
CA LEU A 13 -5.72 0.03 -2.05
C LEU A 13 -5.10 -1.33 -1.70
N ALA A 14 -5.55 -1.97 -0.62
CA ALA A 14 -5.01 -3.26 -0.17
C ALA A 14 -5.23 -4.38 -1.20
N LEU A 15 -6.43 -4.47 -1.78
CA LEU A 15 -6.77 -5.44 -2.81
C LEU A 15 -6.03 -5.16 -4.13
N GLN A 16 -5.93 -3.90 -4.53
CA GLN A 16 -5.16 -3.50 -5.70
C GLN A 16 -3.68 -3.88 -5.55
N THR A 17 -3.08 -3.58 -4.40
CA THR A 17 -1.70 -3.97 -4.07
C THR A 17 -1.53 -5.49 -4.15
N LEU A 18 -2.45 -6.26 -3.57
CA LEU A 18 -2.40 -7.73 -3.61
C LEU A 18 -2.51 -8.26 -5.05
N ALA A 19 -3.52 -7.79 -5.80
CA ALA A 19 -3.76 -8.21 -7.16
C ALA A 19 -2.58 -7.85 -8.08
N PHE A 20 -2.02 -6.66 -7.93
CA PHE A 20 -0.84 -6.23 -8.68
C PHE A 20 0.38 -7.09 -8.35
N GLY A 21 0.61 -7.41 -7.07
CA GLY A 21 1.68 -8.32 -6.68
C GLY A 21 1.54 -9.71 -7.27
N LEU A 22 0.34 -10.31 -7.19
CA LEU A 22 0.06 -11.61 -7.80
C LEU A 22 0.25 -11.58 -9.32
N PHE A 23 -0.19 -10.51 -9.99
CA PHE A 23 0.02 -10.32 -11.42
C PHE A 23 1.51 -10.29 -11.78
N LEU A 24 2.33 -9.56 -11.00
CA LEU A 24 3.78 -9.48 -11.21
C LEU A 24 4.52 -10.80 -10.93
N THR A 25 3.94 -11.71 -10.14
CA THR A 25 4.52 -13.06 -9.94
C THR A 25 4.26 -14.02 -11.08
N LEU A 26 3.30 -13.73 -11.96
CA LEU A 26 3.08 -14.53 -13.16
C LEU A 26 4.27 -14.34 -14.12
N PRO A 27 4.60 -15.34 -14.96
CA PRO A 27 5.74 -15.28 -15.89
C PRO A 27 5.56 -14.28 -17.05
N ALA A 28 4.73 -13.25 -16.88
CA ALA A 28 4.53 -12.18 -17.83
C ALA A 28 5.59 -11.08 -17.65
N VAL A 29 6.18 -10.68 -18.77
CA VAL A 29 7.17 -9.61 -18.90
C VAL A 29 6.49 -8.25 -18.63
N SER A 30 6.26 -7.93 -17.36
CA SER A 30 5.45 -6.78 -16.92
C SER A 30 6.29 -5.64 -16.33
N MET A 31 7.59 -5.87 -16.06
CA MET A 31 8.53 -4.88 -15.53
C MET A 31 9.76 -4.67 -16.43
N ASP A 32 9.58 -4.67 -17.75
CA ASP A 32 10.67 -4.50 -18.71
C ASP A 32 10.86 -3.07 -19.21
N ALA A 33 9.97 -2.16 -18.81
CA ALA A 33 10.14 -0.74 -19.12
C ALA A 33 11.43 -0.20 -18.47
N ILE A 34 12.11 0.70 -19.16
CA ILE A 34 13.32 1.39 -18.67
C ILE A 34 13.05 2.06 -17.29
N ALA A 35 11.80 2.48 -17.03
CA ALA A 35 11.35 3.02 -15.76
C ALA A 35 11.64 2.09 -14.57
N PHE A 36 11.61 0.78 -14.81
CA PHE A 36 11.83 -0.24 -13.80
C PHE A 36 13.28 -0.70 -13.71
N MET A 37 14.14 -0.38 -14.69
CA MET A 37 15.56 -0.78 -14.67
C MET A 37 16.36 -0.15 -13.52
N GLN A 38 15.86 0.94 -12.95
CA GLN A 38 16.46 1.59 -11.78
C GLN A 38 16.09 0.89 -10.47
N LEU A 39 15.17 -0.08 -10.53
CA LEU A 39 14.81 -0.91 -9.40
C LEU A 39 15.83 -2.05 -9.28
N TRP A 40 16.62 -1.98 -8.22
CA TRP A 40 17.65 -2.92 -7.77
C TRP A 40 17.17 -4.36 -7.48
N MET A 41 15.93 -4.71 -7.80
CA MET A 41 15.31 -6.00 -7.49
C MET A 41 14.55 -6.56 -8.71
N PRO A 42 14.69 -7.85 -9.05
CA PRO A 42 13.98 -8.46 -10.18
C PRO A 42 12.46 -8.36 -10.06
N GLY A 43 11.75 -8.28 -11.20
CA GLY A 43 10.29 -8.09 -11.22
C GLY A 43 9.49 -9.12 -10.42
N ALA A 44 9.91 -10.40 -10.42
CA ALA A 44 9.26 -11.44 -9.62
C ALA A 44 9.30 -11.16 -8.11
N TRP A 45 10.41 -10.61 -7.62
CA TRP A 45 10.56 -10.24 -6.22
C TRP A 45 9.72 -9.01 -5.86
N TRP A 46 9.54 -8.07 -6.80
CA TRP A 46 8.54 -7.01 -6.64
C TRP A 46 7.14 -7.58 -6.53
N GLY A 47 6.80 -8.58 -7.35
CA GLY A 47 5.53 -9.28 -7.23
C GLY A 47 5.32 -9.89 -5.85
N VAL A 48 6.33 -10.58 -5.31
CA VAL A 48 6.27 -11.15 -3.96
C VAL A 48 6.09 -10.07 -2.89
N THR A 49 6.82 -8.95 -2.96
CA THR A 49 6.71 -7.87 -1.97
C THR A 49 5.36 -7.18 -2.02
N PHE A 50 4.83 -6.87 -3.21
CA PHE A 50 3.49 -6.33 -3.37
C PHE A 50 2.42 -7.32 -2.88
N ALA A 51 2.53 -8.60 -3.23
CA ALA A 51 1.56 -9.61 -2.79
C ALA A 51 1.55 -9.77 -1.26
N ALA A 52 2.73 -9.87 -0.64
CA ALA A 52 2.87 -9.95 0.81
C ALA A 52 2.32 -8.70 1.51
N THR A 53 2.66 -7.51 1.01
CA THR A 53 2.17 -6.23 1.56
C THR A 53 0.65 -6.14 1.47
N GLY A 54 0.07 -6.46 0.30
CA GLY A 54 -1.37 -6.45 0.09
C GLY A 54 -2.11 -7.47 0.97
N ALA A 55 -1.57 -8.69 1.11
CA ALA A 55 -2.14 -9.72 1.96
C ALA A 55 -2.10 -9.33 3.46
N LEU A 56 -0.98 -8.80 3.94
CA LEU A 56 -0.85 -8.30 5.31
C LEU A 56 -1.79 -7.12 5.57
N HIS A 57 -1.95 -6.21 4.61
CA HIS A 57 -2.86 -5.08 4.72
C HIS A 57 -4.33 -5.57 4.79
N CYS A 58 -4.72 -6.49 3.91
CA CYS A 58 -6.04 -7.13 3.94
C CYS A 58 -6.30 -7.83 5.28
N LEU A 59 -5.33 -8.61 5.77
CA LEU A 59 -5.45 -9.31 7.05
C LEU A 59 -5.62 -8.32 8.21
N ALA A 60 -4.84 -7.24 8.23
CA ALA A 60 -4.96 -6.21 9.25
C ALA A 60 -6.31 -5.47 9.20
N LEU A 61 -6.89 -5.30 8.00
CA LEU A 61 -8.24 -4.78 7.81
C LEU A 61 -9.32 -5.75 8.32
N LEU A 62 -9.20 -7.06 8.04
CA LEU A 62 -10.12 -8.10 8.52
C LEU A 62 -10.14 -8.20 10.06
N LEU A 63 -8.97 -8.05 10.68
CA LEU A 63 -8.81 -8.11 12.13
C LEU A 63 -9.10 -6.78 12.83
N ASN A 64 -9.34 -5.71 12.06
CA ASN A 64 -9.46 -4.36 12.58
C ASN A 64 -10.60 -4.24 13.59
N GLY A 65 -10.31 -3.68 14.76
CA GLY A 65 -11.27 -3.56 15.86
C GLY A 65 -11.34 -4.79 16.79
N ARG A 66 -10.78 -5.94 16.39
CA ARG A 66 -10.66 -7.13 17.26
C ARG A 66 -9.34 -7.14 18.04
N ARG A 67 -8.31 -6.49 17.51
CA ARG A 67 -6.98 -6.37 18.15
C ARG A 67 -6.55 -4.91 18.16
N TRP A 68 -5.92 -4.49 19.25
CA TRP A 68 -5.45 -3.11 19.43
C TRP A 68 -4.30 -2.74 18.49
N TRP A 69 -3.52 -3.73 18.03
CA TRP A 69 -2.32 -3.49 17.22
C TRP A 69 -2.59 -3.35 15.71
N THR A 70 -3.80 -3.69 15.24
CA THR A 70 -4.10 -3.67 13.78
C THR A 70 -3.88 -2.33 13.10
N PRO A 71 -4.12 -1.16 13.74
CA PRO A 71 -3.88 0.13 13.10
C PRO A 71 -2.40 0.36 12.76
N TYR A 72 -1.47 -0.11 13.59
CA TYR A 72 -0.03 0.04 13.34
C TYR A 72 0.41 -0.77 12.12
N VAL A 73 -0.09 -1.99 11.98
CA VAL A 73 0.19 -2.84 10.81
C VAL A 73 -0.39 -2.20 9.54
N ARG A 74 -1.61 -1.66 9.61
CA ARG A 74 -2.23 -0.92 8.50
C ARG A 74 -1.39 0.30 8.10
N ALA A 75 -0.89 1.06 9.08
CA ALA A 75 0.00 2.20 8.82
C ALA A 75 1.31 1.75 8.14
N ALA A 76 1.96 0.70 8.66
CA ALA A 76 3.20 0.18 8.10
C ALA A 76 3.04 -0.32 6.65
N MET A 77 1.96 -1.06 6.35
CA MET A 77 1.69 -1.52 4.99
C MET A 77 1.35 -0.36 4.05
N THR A 78 0.64 0.66 4.53
CA THR A 78 0.33 1.84 3.73
C THR A 78 1.57 2.68 3.44
N ILE A 79 2.50 2.81 4.40
CA ILE A 79 3.82 3.45 4.18
C ILE A 79 4.61 2.67 3.12
N SER A 80 4.64 1.34 3.22
CA SER A 80 5.34 0.49 2.25
C SER A 80 4.79 0.69 0.83
N ASN A 81 3.45 0.70 0.70
CA ASN A 81 2.77 1.02 -0.57
C ASN A 81 3.13 2.41 -1.08
N LEU A 82 3.07 3.43 -0.21
CA LEU A 82 3.36 4.81 -0.60
C LEU A 82 4.79 4.97 -1.13
N LEU A 83 5.77 4.37 -0.44
CA LEU A 83 7.17 4.37 -0.88
C LEU A 83 7.34 3.68 -2.23
N ALA A 84 6.76 2.50 -2.40
CA ALA A 84 6.84 1.74 -3.65
C ALA A 84 6.18 2.50 -4.81
N TYR A 85 4.96 3.01 -4.64
CA TYR A 85 4.24 3.76 -5.68
C TYR A 85 4.92 5.09 -6.01
N THR A 86 5.53 5.76 -5.02
CA THR A 86 6.30 6.99 -5.27
C THR A 86 7.54 6.69 -6.10
N LEU A 87 8.23 5.58 -5.84
CA LEU A 87 9.39 5.15 -6.60
C LEU A 87 9.01 4.83 -8.06
N LEU A 88 7.90 4.11 -8.28
CA LEU A 88 7.39 3.82 -9.62
C LEU A 88 6.97 5.10 -10.34
N LEU A 89 6.22 5.99 -9.67
CA LEU A 89 5.82 7.28 -10.19
C LEU A 89 7.03 8.11 -10.65
N ALA A 90 8.06 8.21 -9.81
CA ALA A 90 9.27 8.97 -10.13
C ALA A 90 10.00 8.38 -11.35
N GLY A 91 10.11 7.05 -11.43
CA GLY A 91 10.72 6.37 -12.57
C GLY A 91 10.02 6.68 -13.90
N PHE A 92 8.69 6.66 -13.92
CA PHE A 92 7.91 7.01 -15.13
C PHE A 92 7.93 8.52 -15.42
N TRP A 93 7.83 9.37 -14.40
CA TRP A 93 7.84 10.82 -14.55
C TRP A 93 9.14 11.33 -15.19
N LEU A 94 10.28 10.76 -14.81
CA LEU A 94 11.59 11.14 -15.35
C LEU A 94 11.81 10.70 -16.80
N LEU A 95 11.06 9.72 -17.29
CA LEU A 95 11.16 9.23 -18.67
C LEU A 95 10.14 9.89 -19.59
N ASP A 96 8.86 9.85 -19.21
CA ASP A 96 7.78 10.51 -19.92
C ASP A 96 6.61 10.82 -18.95
N PRO A 97 6.40 12.10 -18.61
CA PRO A 97 5.36 12.51 -17.67
C PRO A 97 3.94 12.32 -18.19
N HIS A 98 3.74 12.10 -19.50
CA HIS A 98 2.42 11.98 -20.13
C HIS A 98 1.88 10.55 -20.20
N THR A 99 2.59 9.59 -19.60
CA THR A 99 2.16 8.18 -19.59
C THR A 99 0.99 7.95 -18.63
N THR A 100 0.14 6.98 -18.96
CA THR A 100 -0.95 6.52 -18.07
C THR A 100 -0.41 5.94 -16.75
N ALA A 101 0.83 5.48 -16.74
CA ALA A 101 1.53 5.01 -15.56
C ALA A 101 1.71 6.11 -14.51
N VAL A 102 2.10 7.33 -14.92
CA VAL A 102 2.21 8.50 -14.03
C VAL A 102 0.87 8.80 -13.36
N ALA A 103 -0.21 8.84 -14.13
CA ALA A 103 -1.55 9.06 -13.58
C ALA A 103 -1.96 7.95 -12.60
N THR A 104 -1.66 6.69 -12.94
CA THR A 104 -1.99 5.52 -12.12
C THR A 104 -1.25 5.54 -10.79
N TYR A 105 0.07 5.62 -10.81
CA TYR A 105 0.89 5.62 -9.59
C TYR A 105 0.70 6.90 -8.77
N GLY A 106 0.48 8.05 -9.42
CA GLY A 106 0.10 9.30 -8.74
C GLY A 106 -1.22 9.16 -7.97
N GLY A 107 -2.25 8.59 -8.60
CA GLY A 107 -3.52 8.29 -7.93
C GLY A 107 -3.37 7.32 -6.75
N LEU A 108 -2.55 6.28 -6.92
CA LEU A 108 -2.24 5.33 -5.84
C LEU A 108 -1.48 5.98 -4.68
N CYS A 109 -0.58 6.93 -4.94
CA CYS A 109 0.07 7.72 -3.90
C CYS A 109 -0.94 8.57 -3.11
N VAL A 110 -1.87 9.24 -3.79
CA VAL A 110 -2.94 10.03 -3.12
C VAL A 110 -3.84 9.13 -2.26
N ALA A 111 -4.22 7.96 -2.79
CA ALA A 111 -4.98 6.97 -2.03
C ALA A 111 -4.19 6.48 -0.81
N ALA A 112 -2.90 6.18 -0.97
CA ALA A 112 -2.03 5.77 0.13
C ALA A 112 -1.87 6.86 1.20
N CYS A 113 -1.70 8.13 0.83
CA CYS A 113 -1.66 9.25 1.78
C CYS A 113 -2.97 9.36 2.59
N THR A 114 -4.12 9.22 1.93
CA THR A 114 -5.44 9.26 2.57
C THR A 114 -5.61 8.11 3.56
N CYS A 115 -5.24 6.89 3.16
CA CYS A 115 -5.27 5.70 3.99
C CYS A 115 -4.30 5.81 5.18
N LEU A 116 -3.11 6.37 4.96
CA LEU A 116 -2.09 6.54 5.98
C LEU A 116 -2.55 7.50 7.07
N TYR A 117 -3.13 8.63 6.66
CA TYR A 117 -3.74 9.58 7.60
C TYR A 117 -4.80 8.91 8.49
N GLY A 118 -5.69 8.11 7.89
CA GLY A 118 -6.69 7.32 8.62
C GLY A 118 -6.06 6.31 9.58
N ALA A 119 -5.05 5.56 9.12
CA ALA A 119 -4.36 4.56 9.92
C ALA A 119 -3.58 5.17 11.10
N ILE A 120 -2.96 6.34 10.92
CA ILE A 120 -2.28 7.07 12.00
C ILE A 120 -3.29 7.53 13.06
N LYS A 121 -4.42 8.12 12.66
CA LYS A 121 -5.50 8.49 13.61
C LYS A 121 -5.98 7.29 14.41
N ASP A 122 -6.21 6.17 13.73
CA ASP A 122 -6.62 4.92 14.40
C ASP A 122 -5.54 4.41 15.36
N SER A 123 -4.25 4.59 15.03
CA SER A 123 -3.11 4.15 15.83
C SER A 123 -2.95 4.97 17.11
N VAL A 124 -3.14 6.29 17.04
CA VAL A 124 -3.15 7.17 18.22
C VAL A 124 -4.29 6.77 19.15
N HIS A 125 -5.51 6.62 18.61
CA HIS A 125 -6.67 6.20 19.40
C HIS A 125 -6.50 4.81 20.04
N ALA A 126 -5.88 3.87 19.33
CA ALA A 126 -5.57 2.55 19.87
C ALA A 126 -4.53 2.61 21.00
N GLY A 127 -3.53 3.49 20.88
CA GLY A 127 -2.55 3.75 21.94
C GLY A 127 -3.21 4.29 23.21
N ASP A 128 -4.03 5.33 23.08
CA ASP A 128 -4.73 5.97 24.20
C ASP A 128 -5.64 4.97 24.93
N THR A 129 -6.43 4.20 24.18
CA THR A 129 -7.37 3.22 24.76
C THR A 129 -6.69 2.03 25.42
N HIS A 130 -5.52 1.61 24.90
CA HIS A 130 -4.75 0.53 25.51
C HIS A 130 -3.99 1.00 26.76
N ALA A 131 -3.53 2.26 26.80
CA ALA A 131 -2.89 2.84 27.98
C ALA A 131 -3.84 2.95 29.18
N VAL A 132 -5.12 3.31 28.95
CA VAL A 132 -6.14 3.42 30.01
C VAL A 132 -6.57 2.07 30.60
N ARG A 133 -6.36 0.96 29.88
CA ARG A 133 -6.78 -0.39 30.31
C ARG A 133 -5.69 -1.18 31.06
N ARG A 134 -4.53 -0.57 31.31
CA ARG A 134 -3.44 -1.14 32.12
C ARG A 134 -3.48 -0.54 33.51
#